data_AF-A0A3C1I224-F1
#
_entry.id   AF-A0A3C1I224-F1
#
_cell.length_a   1.000
_cell.length_b   1.000
_cell.length_c   1.000
_cell.angle_alpha   90.00
_cell.angle_beta   90.00
_cell.angle_gamma   90.00
#
_symmetry.space_group_name_H-M   'P 1'
#
loop_
_entity.id
_entity.type
_entity.pdbx_description
1 polymer ?
#
loop_
_entity_poly.entity_id
_entity_poly.type
_entity_poly.pdbx_seq_one_letter_code
_entity_poly.pdbx_strand_id
1 'polypeptide(L)'
;MIVFSILVLLLSYLVTFIVRRRYNIIADFDNYRHVNHMHKRIELILLILFLLISAVLIFVFSITEVYLLSAGNFVILCGLRTFMEYKYDREKKEYIIDFIWGIGAIVLFVGILFSSINTTSFAEVANDITSLNPNSIKQVEIRNNAWNEEAKNVWDKIIEKRNIIIEDRQLINRLFVELSTMEFRKSTDFNSNLDNYYYLHFQNSDARTITIYDKYISLDSDYYKIVGENRLYKLLDSHDLDWDYPGESKE
;
A
#
# COMPACT_ATOMS: atom_id res chain seq x y z
N MET A 1 4.05 -11.72 -0.47
CA MET A 1 4.79 -11.15 0.68
C MET A 1 4.87 -12.08 1.89
N ILE A 2 3.77 -12.59 2.43
CA ILE A 2 3.81 -13.46 3.64
C ILE A 2 4.72 -14.68 3.46
N VAL A 3 4.56 -15.43 2.35
CA VAL A 3 5.38 -16.63 2.07
C VAL A 3 6.88 -16.29 1.97
N PHE A 4 7.21 -15.17 1.30
CA PHE A 4 8.58 -14.67 1.23
C PHE A 4 9.15 -14.36 2.61
N SER A 5 8.39 -13.67 3.46
CA SER A 5 8.83 -13.35 4.82
C SER A 5 9.06 -14.59 5.67
N ILE A 6 8.14 -15.57 5.61
CA ILE A 6 8.30 -16.85 6.32
C ILE A 6 9.56 -17.58 5.86
N LEU A 7 9.82 -17.61 4.56
CA LEU A 7 11.01 -18.27 4.00
C LEU A 7 12.30 -17.62 4.51
N VAL A 8 12.39 -16.28 4.52
CA VAL A 8 13.58 -15.56 5.01
C VAL A 8 13.80 -15.81 6.51
N LEU A 9 12.74 -15.81 7.32
CA LEU A 9 12.83 -16.11 8.75
C LEU A 9 13.29 -17.55 9.00
N LEU A 10 12.76 -18.52 8.24
CA LEU A 10 13.12 -19.93 8.35
C LEU A 10 14.59 -20.16 7.96
N LEU A 11 15.07 -19.52 6.89
CA LEU A 11 16.48 -19.55 6.50
C LEU A 11 17.38 -18.91 7.56
N SER A 12 17.01 -17.74 8.08
CA SER A 12 17.78 -17.06 9.14
C SER A 12 17.87 -17.91 10.41
N TYR A 13 16.79 -18.57 10.78
CA TYR A 13 16.75 -19.53 11.88
C TYR A 13 17.64 -20.75 11.63
N LEU A 14 17.58 -21.34 10.44
CA LEU A 14 18.40 -22.50 10.06
C LEU A 14 19.89 -22.16 10.10
N VAL A 15 20.28 -21.00 9.54
CA VAL A 15 21.67 -20.52 9.57
C VAL A 15 22.11 -20.28 11.01
N THR A 16 21.27 -19.63 11.83
CA THR A 16 21.53 -19.43 13.27
C THR A 16 21.78 -20.76 13.98
N PHE A 17 20.95 -21.78 13.73
CA PHE A 17 21.10 -23.11 14.32
C PHE A 17 22.44 -23.76 13.95
N ILE A 18 22.81 -23.72 12.66
CA ILE A 18 24.09 -24.27 12.16
C ILE A 18 25.28 -23.54 12.79
N VAL A 19 25.23 -22.21 12.85
CA VAL A 19 26.30 -21.36 13.39
C VAL A 19 26.47 -21.57 14.90
N ARG A 20 25.37 -21.62 15.66
CA ARG A 20 25.41 -21.92 17.10
C ARG A 20 26.10 -23.25 17.37
N ARG A 21 25.73 -24.30 16.62
CA ARG A 21 26.34 -25.63 16.73
C ARG A 21 27.83 -25.62 16.37
N ARG A 22 28.22 -24.86 15.33
CA ARG A 22 29.61 -24.80 14.86
C ARG A 22 30.54 -24.03 15.81
N TYR A 23 30.07 -22.93 16.39
CA TYR A 23 30.87 -22.06 17.24
C TYR A 23 30.69 -22.30 18.74
N ASN A 24 29.86 -23.28 19.11
CA ASN A 24 29.50 -23.61 20.48
C ASN A 24 29.01 -22.39 21.28
N ILE A 25 28.15 -21.59 20.64
CA ILE A 25 27.57 -20.39 21.24
C ILE A 25 26.49 -20.85 22.22
N ILE A 26 26.70 -20.56 23.51
CA ILE A 26 25.74 -20.88 24.56
C ILE A 26 24.55 -19.95 24.37
N ALA A 27 23.36 -20.54 24.19
CA ALA A 27 22.15 -19.75 24.08
C ALA A 27 21.83 -19.13 25.46
N ASP A 28 22.00 -17.82 25.59
CA ASP A 28 21.35 -17.10 26.68
C ASP A 28 19.84 -17.12 26.44
N PHE A 29 19.09 -17.63 27.42
CA PHE A 29 17.62 -17.68 27.39
C PHE A 29 16.99 -16.33 27.73
N ASP A 30 17.78 -15.34 28.15
CA ASP A 30 17.28 -14.00 28.44
C ASP A 30 17.12 -13.21 27.13
N ASN A 31 15.87 -12.98 26.72
CA ASN A 31 15.51 -12.42 25.41
C ASN A 31 15.98 -10.96 25.21
N TYR A 32 16.40 -10.26 26.28
CA TYR A 32 16.89 -8.89 26.22
C TYR A 32 18.30 -8.75 26.80
N ARG A 33 19.31 -8.83 25.93
CA ARG A 33 20.72 -8.66 26.30
C ARG A 33 21.22 -7.26 25.95
N HIS A 34 21.95 -6.66 26.89
CA HIS A 34 22.72 -5.44 26.67
C HIS A 34 24.11 -5.61 27.27
N VAL A 35 25.14 -5.15 26.56
CA VAL A 35 26.54 -5.31 26.99
C VAL A 35 26.93 -4.30 28.07
N ASN A 36 26.34 -3.11 28.04
CA ASN A 36 26.58 -2.07 29.02
C ASN A 36 25.38 -1.10 29.12
N HIS A 37 25.40 -0.21 30.10
CA HIS A 37 24.36 0.79 30.28
C HIS A 37 24.20 1.75 29.09
N MET A 38 25.28 2.00 28.34
CA MET A 38 25.23 2.84 27.13
C MET A 38 24.41 2.17 26.03
N HIS A 39 24.62 0.87 25.78
CA HIS A 39 23.85 0.08 24.83
C HIS A 39 22.35 0.18 25.15
N LYS A 40 21.97 -0.09 26.41
CA LYS A 40 20.59 0.00 26.88
C LYS A 40 19.97 1.38 26.67
N ARG A 41 20.72 2.46 26.96
CA ARG A 41 20.26 3.84 26.77
C ARG A 41 20.03 4.16 25.29
N ILE A 42 20.93 3.75 24.41
CA ILE A 42 20.80 4.00 22.96
C ILE A 42 19.59 3.27 22.40
N GLU A 43 19.40 1.99 22.73
CA GLU A 43 18.23 1.23 22.28
C GLU A 43 16.91 1.85 22.77
N LEU A 44 16.88 2.30 24.03
CA LEU A 44 15.70 2.95 24.59
C LEU A 44 15.38 4.26 23.85
N ILE A 45 16.40 5.08 23.54
CA ILE A 45 16.24 6.32 22.78
C ILE A 45 15.72 6.02 21.37
N LEU A 46 16.30 5.02 20.68
CA LEU A 46 15.85 4.61 19.35
C LEU A 46 14.40 4.12 19.36
N LEU A 47 14.02 3.33 20.38
CA LEU A 47 12.66 2.85 20.55
C LEU A 47 11.67 4.01 20.76
N ILE A 48 11.98 4.94 21.66
CA ILE A 48 11.11 6.11 21.91
C ILE A 48 10.98 6.97 20.65
N LEU A 49 12.10 7.23 19.96
CA LEU A 49 12.09 8.00 18.72
C LEU A 49 11.24 7.32 17.64
N PHE A 50 11.39 5.99 17.48
CA PHE A 50 10.59 5.21 16.55
C PHE A 50 9.10 5.28 16.88
N LEU A 51 8.72 5.16 18.15
CA LEU A 51 7.32 5.26 18.58
C LEU A 51 6.73 6.64 18.31
N LEU A 52 7.48 7.71 18.59
CA LEU A 52 7.04 9.08 18.33
C LEU A 52 6.83 9.34 16.82
N ILE A 53 7.79 8.92 16.00
CA ILE A 53 7.69 9.06 14.54
C ILE A 53 6.50 8.23 14.04
N SER A 54 6.37 6.98 14.46
CA SER A 54 5.28 6.10 14.03
C SER A 54 3.90 6.63 14.42
N ALA A 55 3.76 7.20 15.62
CA ALA A 55 2.51 7.79 16.09
C ALA A 55 2.06 8.99 15.23
N VAL A 56 2.99 9.75 14.65
CA VAL A 56 2.66 10.84 13.72
C VAL A 56 2.37 10.29 12.32
N LEU A 57 3.22 9.38 11.82
CA LEU A 57 3.14 8.92 10.44
C LEU A 57 1.94 8.01 10.16
N ILE A 58 1.39 7.32 11.15
CA ILE A 58 0.21 6.47 10.96
C ILE A 58 -1.03 7.22 10.46
N PHE A 59 -1.10 8.54 10.70
CA PHE A 59 -2.20 9.39 10.23
C PHE A 59 -1.99 9.93 8.81
N VAL A 60 -0.78 9.83 8.27
CA VAL A 60 -0.40 10.49 7.01
C VAL A 60 -0.02 9.49 5.93
N PHE A 61 0.62 8.39 6.32
CA PHE A 61 1.21 7.39 5.43
C PHE A 61 0.37 6.11 5.44
N SER A 62 0.49 5.31 4.38
CA SER A 62 -0.18 4.01 4.30
C SER A 62 0.43 2.99 5.26
N ILE A 63 -0.30 1.91 5.57
CA ILE A 63 0.21 0.83 6.42
C ILE A 63 1.51 0.24 5.85
N THR A 64 1.64 0.18 4.53
CA THR A 64 2.84 -0.30 3.83
C THR A 64 4.05 0.57 4.13
N GLU A 65 3.89 1.88 4.13
CA GLU A 65 4.94 2.85 4.45
C GLU A 65 5.33 2.77 5.94
N VAL A 66 4.35 2.53 6.83
CA VAL A 66 4.61 2.25 8.26
C VAL A 66 5.35 0.92 8.46
N TYR A 67 5.03 -0.13 7.69
CA TYR A 67 5.78 -1.39 7.71
C TYR A 67 7.22 -1.21 7.24
N LEU A 68 7.46 -0.40 6.21
CA LEU A 68 8.81 -0.06 5.74
C LEU A 68 9.62 0.64 6.83
N LEU A 69 9.03 1.62 7.51
CA LEU A 69 9.66 2.30 8.64
C LEU A 69 10.02 1.31 9.76
N SER A 70 9.09 0.41 10.09
CA SER A 70 9.28 -0.62 11.12
C SER A 70 10.42 -1.57 10.77
N ALA A 71 10.47 -2.04 9.52
CA ALA A 71 11.55 -2.88 9.03
C ALA A 71 12.90 -2.16 9.03
N GLY A 72 12.94 -0.89 8.61
CA GLY A 72 14.15 -0.07 8.65
C GLY A 72 14.68 0.14 10.08
N ASN A 73 13.79 0.42 11.03
CA ASN A 73 14.17 0.53 12.44
C ASN A 73 14.73 -0.79 13.00
N PHE A 74 14.14 -1.93 12.63
CA PHE A 74 14.64 -3.24 13.03
C PHE A 74 16.05 -3.52 12.50
N VAL A 75 16.34 -3.14 11.25
CA VAL A 75 17.70 -3.22 10.67
C VAL A 75 18.70 -2.39 11.47
N ILE A 76 18.34 -1.15 11.84
CA ILE A 76 19.19 -0.27 12.65
C ILE A 76 19.46 -0.90 14.02
N LEU A 77 18.45 -1.46 14.68
CA LEU A 77 18.60 -2.11 15.98
C LEU A 77 19.51 -3.34 15.90
N CYS A 78 19.32 -4.22 14.91
CA CYS A 78 20.20 -5.38 14.69
C CYS A 78 21.66 -4.95 14.43
N GLY A 79 21.85 -3.90 13.62
CA GLY A 79 23.17 -3.34 13.34
C GLY A 79 23.85 -2.78 14.59
N LEU A 80 23.11 -2.03 15.41
CA LEU A 80 23.59 -1.51 16.69
C LEU A 80 23.99 -2.64 17.64
N ARG A 81 23.14 -3.65 17.82
CA ARG A 81 23.43 -4.80 18.68
C ARG A 81 24.68 -5.53 18.23
N THR A 82 24.73 -5.89 16.95
CA THR A 82 25.89 -6.54 16.33
C THR A 82 27.17 -5.75 16.61
N PHE A 83 27.13 -4.42 16.40
CA PHE A 83 28.29 -3.56 16.64
C PHE A 83 28.70 -3.50 18.11
N MET A 84 27.74 -3.31 19.01
CA MET A 84 28.00 -3.22 20.45
C MET A 84 28.56 -4.53 21.00
N GLU A 85 28.01 -5.67 20.60
CA GLU A 85 28.48 -6.98 21.03
C GLU A 85 29.83 -7.33 20.44
N TYR A 86 30.05 -7.03 19.15
CA TYR A 86 31.35 -7.23 18.52
C TYR A 86 32.46 -6.43 19.21
N LYS A 87 32.16 -5.18 19.59
CA LYS A 87 33.13 -4.26 20.19
C LYS A 87 33.38 -4.53 21.67
N TYR A 88 32.35 -4.87 22.44
CA TYR A 88 32.42 -4.92 23.90
C TYR A 88 32.28 -6.32 24.50
N ASP A 89 31.81 -7.34 23.76
CA ASP A 89 31.61 -8.72 24.26
C ASP A 89 31.91 -9.77 23.17
N ARG A 90 33.07 -9.62 22.52
CA ARG A 90 33.45 -10.44 21.35
C ARG A 90 33.61 -11.92 21.68
N GLU A 91 33.99 -12.25 22.90
CA GLU A 91 34.32 -13.61 23.33
C GLU A 91 33.10 -14.53 23.29
N LYS A 92 31.91 -14.00 23.60
CA LYS A 92 30.64 -14.75 23.51
C LYS A 92 30.20 -15.03 22.08
N LYS A 93 30.72 -14.29 21.09
CA LYS A 93 30.45 -14.45 19.65
C LYS A 93 28.99 -14.28 19.25
N GLU A 94 28.14 -13.79 20.13
CA GLU A 94 26.72 -13.67 19.85
C GLU A 94 26.38 -12.55 18.86
N TYR A 95 27.30 -11.59 18.67
CA TYR A 95 27.25 -10.64 17.57
C TYR A 95 27.09 -11.33 16.20
N ILE A 96 27.58 -12.57 16.05
CA ILE A 96 27.41 -13.35 14.81
C ILE A 96 25.94 -13.69 14.60
N ILE A 97 25.21 -14.00 15.67
CA ILE A 97 23.78 -14.33 15.62
C ILE A 97 22.98 -13.08 15.29
N ASP A 98 23.22 -11.98 16.00
CA ASP A 98 22.57 -10.70 15.70
C ASP A 98 22.86 -10.21 14.28
N PHE A 99 24.07 -10.48 13.78
CA PHE A 99 24.43 -10.16 12.39
C PHE A 99 23.62 -10.98 11.38
N ILE A 100 23.42 -12.28 11.62
CA ILE A 100 22.59 -13.14 10.75
C ILE A 100 21.15 -12.63 10.72
N TRP A 101 20.58 -12.30 11.88
CA TRP A 101 19.25 -11.70 11.95
C TRP A 101 19.19 -10.32 11.29
N GLY A 102 20.26 -9.53 11.42
CA GLY A 102 20.41 -8.26 10.70
C GLY A 102 20.41 -8.43 9.18
N ILE A 103 21.10 -9.44 8.65
CA ILE A 103 21.03 -9.78 7.21
C ILE A 103 19.61 -10.18 6.82
N GLY A 104 18.96 -11.05 7.60
CA GLY A 104 17.57 -11.42 7.36
C GLY A 104 16.63 -10.21 7.34
N ALA A 105 16.80 -9.29 8.29
CA ALA A 105 16.06 -8.03 8.36
C ALA A 105 16.30 -7.14 7.14
N ILE A 106 17.54 -7.05 6.64
CA ILE A 106 17.87 -6.29 5.43
C ILE A 106 17.18 -6.90 4.21
N VAL A 107 17.22 -8.23 4.06
CA VAL A 107 16.55 -8.92 2.95
C VAL A 107 15.04 -8.70 3.00
N LEU A 108 14.43 -8.75 4.19
CA LEU A 108 13.01 -8.41 4.37
C LEU A 108 12.74 -6.95 4.00
N PHE A 109 13.55 -6.02 4.49
CA PHE A 109 13.40 -4.59 4.22
C PHE A 109 13.46 -4.31 2.71
N VAL A 110 14.45 -4.85 2.01
CA VAL A 110 14.60 -4.71 0.55
C VAL A 110 13.43 -5.37 -0.19
N GLY A 111 12.99 -6.55 0.25
CA GLY A 111 11.84 -7.22 -0.37
C GLY A 111 10.54 -6.44 -0.21
N ILE A 112 10.29 -5.86 0.98
CA ILE A 112 9.15 -4.97 1.21
C ILE A 112 9.28 -3.72 0.36
N LEU A 113 10.46 -3.11 0.30
CA LEU A 113 10.73 -1.91 -0.49
C LEU A 113 10.44 -2.15 -1.97
N PHE A 114 10.96 -3.24 -2.53
CA PHE A 114 10.73 -3.63 -3.91
C PHE A 114 9.22 -3.83 -4.18
N SER A 115 8.54 -4.59 -3.33
CA SER A 115 7.08 -4.79 -3.45
C SER A 115 6.29 -3.50 -3.31
N SER A 116 6.80 -2.50 -2.60
CA SER A 116 6.11 -1.24 -2.34
C SER A 116 6.36 -0.19 -3.42
N ILE A 117 7.43 -0.31 -4.20
CA ILE A 117 7.77 0.65 -5.26
C ILE A 117 7.17 0.22 -6.60
N ASN A 118 7.05 -1.09 -6.84
CA ASN A 118 6.57 -1.62 -8.12
C ASN A 118 5.22 -1.02 -8.51
N THR A 119 5.20 -0.47 -9.72
CA THR A 119 4.00 0.00 -10.40
C THR A 119 3.53 -1.04 -11.41
N THR A 120 2.25 -0.98 -11.74
CA THR A 120 1.62 -1.77 -12.80
C THR A 120 0.80 -0.82 -13.67
N SER A 121 0.64 -1.17 -14.94
CA SER A 121 -0.16 -0.38 -15.88
C SER A 121 -1.63 -0.79 -15.86
N PHE A 122 -2.52 0.07 -16.37
CA PHE A 122 -3.91 -0.33 -16.59
C PHE A 122 -4.05 -1.54 -17.49
N ALA A 123 -3.23 -1.66 -18.54
CA ALA A 123 -3.27 -2.82 -19.42
C ALA A 123 -2.99 -4.12 -18.64
N GLU A 124 -2.00 -4.12 -17.75
CA GLU A 124 -1.67 -5.29 -16.93
C GLU A 124 -2.80 -5.65 -15.94
N VAL A 125 -3.39 -4.65 -15.29
CA VAL A 125 -4.48 -4.87 -14.33
C VAL A 125 -5.78 -5.28 -15.05
N ALA A 126 -6.05 -4.72 -16.22
CA ALA A 126 -7.24 -4.99 -17.01
C ALA A 126 -7.11 -6.24 -17.91
N ASN A 127 -5.92 -6.84 -18.05
CA ASN A 127 -5.70 -8.03 -18.88
C ASN A 127 -6.58 -9.22 -18.45
N ASP A 128 -6.87 -9.32 -17.15
CA ASP A 128 -7.75 -10.36 -16.62
C ASP A 128 -9.24 -10.08 -16.95
N ILE A 129 -9.55 -8.87 -17.39
CA ILE A 129 -10.88 -8.41 -17.76
C ILE A 129 -10.99 -8.36 -19.29
N THR A 130 -11.11 -9.54 -19.90
CA THR A 130 -11.22 -9.77 -21.36
C THR A 130 -12.33 -8.97 -22.06
N SER A 131 -13.26 -8.38 -21.31
CA SER A 131 -14.41 -7.62 -21.78
C SER A 131 -14.21 -6.08 -21.80
N LEU A 132 -13.13 -5.56 -21.21
CA LEU A 132 -12.77 -4.14 -21.22
C LEU A 132 -12.06 -3.74 -22.53
N ASN A 133 -12.74 -3.93 -23.67
CA ASN A 133 -12.26 -3.49 -24.98
C ASN A 133 -12.95 -2.18 -25.39
N PRO A 134 -12.21 -1.07 -25.59
CA PRO A 134 -12.78 0.22 -26.00
C PRO A 134 -13.68 0.12 -27.24
N ASN A 135 -13.32 -0.76 -28.18
CA ASN A 135 -14.02 -0.90 -29.45
C ASN A 135 -15.40 -1.58 -29.29
N SER A 136 -15.57 -2.46 -28.30
CA SER A 136 -16.84 -3.17 -28.07
C SER A 136 -17.82 -2.37 -27.19
N ILE A 137 -17.33 -1.41 -26.41
CA ILE A 137 -18.14 -0.63 -25.48
C ILE A 137 -18.98 0.39 -26.25
N LYS A 138 -20.30 0.26 -26.16
CA LYS A 138 -21.24 1.18 -26.82
C LYS A 138 -21.58 2.39 -25.97
N GLN A 139 -21.62 2.19 -24.66
CA GLN A 139 -22.13 3.15 -23.70
C GLN A 139 -21.38 3.01 -22.38
N VAL A 140 -21.11 4.14 -21.74
CA VAL A 140 -20.52 4.20 -20.40
C VAL A 140 -21.45 5.05 -19.54
N GLU A 141 -21.98 4.43 -18.48
CA GLU A 141 -22.72 5.15 -17.46
C GLU A 141 -21.73 5.57 -16.36
N ILE A 142 -21.73 6.86 -16.04
CA ILE A 142 -20.89 7.42 -14.99
C ILE A 142 -21.76 8.05 -13.93
N ARG A 143 -21.56 7.65 -12.68
CA ARG A 143 -22.26 8.21 -11.53
C ARG A 143 -21.26 8.82 -10.58
N ASN A 144 -21.46 10.08 -10.20
CA ASN A 144 -20.71 10.71 -9.14
C ASN A 144 -21.46 10.53 -7.82
N ASN A 145 -20.79 9.89 -6.87
CA ASN A 145 -21.36 9.54 -5.58
C ASN A 145 -20.54 10.21 -4.46
N ALA A 146 -21.24 10.55 -3.39
CA ALA A 146 -20.65 11.12 -2.19
C ALA A 146 -21.34 10.58 -0.95
N TRP A 147 -20.62 10.61 0.17
CA TRP A 147 -21.22 10.32 1.46
C TRP A 147 -22.08 11.49 1.94
N ASN A 148 -23.25 11.16 2.49
CA ASN A 148 -24.12 12.15 3.10
C ASN A 148 -23.62 12.54 4.49
N GLU A 149 -22.88 13.64 4.60
CA GLU A 149 -22.42 14.18 5.88
C GLU A 149 -23.58 14.64 6.79
N GLU A 150 -24.75 14.96 6.23
CA GLU A 150 -25.92 15.47 6.96
C GLU A 150 -26.82 14.37 7.53
N ALA A 151 -26.61 13.10 7.15
CA ALA A 151 -27.39 11.97 7.62
C ALA A 151 -27.02 11.59 9.08
N LYS A 152 -27.46 12.41 10.05
CA LYS A 152 -27.16 12.25 11.49
C LYS A 152 -27.52 10.89 12.10
N ASN A 153 -28.44 10.12 11.47
CA ASN A 153 -29.04 8.94 12.08
C ASN A 153 -29.02 7.67 11.19
N VAL A 154 -28.46 7.74 9.98
CA VAL A 154 -28.41 6.59 9.08
C VAL A 154 -26.96 6.44 8.64
N TRP A 155 -26.28 5.46 9.22
CA TRP A 155 -25.03 4.94 8.69
C TRP A 155 -25.27 4.63 7.19
N ASP A 156 -24.42 5.19 6.33
CA ASP A 156 -24.22 4.72 4.95
C ASP A 156 -25.27 5.13 3.87
N LYS A 157 -25.83 6.34 3.94
CA LYS A 157 -26.57 6.86 2.76
C LYS A 157 -25.61 7.50 1.74
N ILE A 158 -25.26 6.72 0.71
CA ILE A 158 -24.60 7.24 -0.49
C ILE A 158 -25.62 8.13 -1.24
N ILE A 159 -25.22 9.35 -1.60
CA ILE A 159 -25.99 10.23 -2.47
C ILE A 159 -25.33 10.24 -3.85
N GLU A 160 -26.14 10.01 -4.88
CA GLU A 160 -25.77 10.31 -6.26
C GLU A 160 -25.92 11.81 -6.49
N LYS A 161 -24.79 12.50 -6.74
CA LYS A 161 -24.74 13.95 -6.97
C LYS A 161 -25.09 14.31 -8.41
N ARG A 162 -24.60 13.50 -9.35
CA ARG A 162 -24.77 13.68 -10.79
C ARG A 162 -24.50 12.38 -11.52
N ASN A 163 -25.13 12.18 -12.67
CA ASN A 163 -24.86 11.05 -13.55
C ASN A 163 -24.77 11.52 -15.00
N ILE A 164 -24.16 10.70 -15.85
CA ILE A 164 -24.12 10.92 -17.30
C ILE A 164 -24.06 9.58 -18.00
N ILE A 165 -24.74 9.51 -19.14
CA ILE A 165 -24.67 8.38 -20.06
C ILE A 165 -23.88 8.84 -21.28
N ILE A 166 -22.70 8.27 -21.50
CA ILE A 166 -21.82 8.61 -22.60
C ILE A 166 -21.96 7.57 -23.71
N GLU A 167 -22.43 8.03 -24.88
CA GLU A 167 -22.48 7.24 -26.12
C GLU A 167 -21.49 7.76 -27.17
N ASP A 168 -20.92 8.95 -26.96
CA ASP A 168 -19.91 9.52 -27.85
C ASP A 168 -18.62 8.70 -27.84
N ARG A 169 -18.31 8.10 -28.98
CA ARG A 169 -17.10 7.30 -29.20
C ARG A 169 -15.82 8.09 -28.95
N GLN A 170 -15.77 9.38 -29.26
CA GLN A 170 -14.58 10.18 -29.01
C GLN A 170 -14.32 10.32 -27.50
N LEU A 171 -15.37 10.63 -26.74
CA LEU A 171 -15.29 10.75 -25.30
C LEU A 171 -14.97 9.40 -24.62
N ILE A 172 -15.60 8.30 -25.05
CA ILE A 172 -15.28 6.94 -24.56
C ILE A 172 -13.79 6.63 -24.79
N ASN A 173 -13.29 6.86 -26.01
CA ASN A 173 -11.88 6.63 -26.31
C ASN A 173 -10.95 7.49 -25.45
N ARG A 174 -11.34 8.74 -25.18
CA ARG A 174 -10.59 9.63 -24.28
C ARG A 174 -10.51 9.06 -22.86
N LEU A 175 -11.60 8.53 -22.30
CA LEU A 175 -11.59 7.87 -20.98
C LEU A 175 -10.60 6.71 -20.95
N PHE A 176 -10.58 5.88 -21.99
CA PHE A 176 -9.64 4.76 -22.11
C PHE A 176 -8.19 5.21 -22.27
N VAL A 177 -7.94 6.29 -23.02
CA VAL A 177 -6.60 6.87 -23.13
C VAL A 177 -6.12 7.32 -21.75
N GLU A 178 -6.93 8.08 -21.01
CA GLU A 178 -6.55 8.51 -19.66
C GLU A 178 -6.29 7.30 -18.75
N LEU A 179 -7.17 6.29 -18.72
CA LEU A 179 -6.94 5.05 -17.97
C LEU A 179 -5.63 4.36 -18.37
N SER A 180 -5.38 4.19 -19.66
CA SER A 180 -4.21 3.48 -20.18
C SER A 180 -2.88 4.14 -19.87
N THR A 181 -2.88 5.47 -19.66
CA THR A 181 -1.67 6.23 -19.32
C THR A 181 -1.35 6.25 -17.83
N MET A 182 -2.24 5.71 -17.00
CA MET A 182 -2.04 5.67 -15.56
C MET A 182 -1.12 4.55 -15.13
N GLU A 183 -0.30 4.88 -14.13
CA GLU A 183 0.47 3.91 -13.36
C GLU A 183 -0.18 3.71 -11.99
N PHE A 184 -0.22 2.45 -11.58
CA PHE A 184 -0.89 2.00 -10.38
C PHE A 184 0.08 1.32 -9.44
N ARG A 185 -0.13 1.49 -8.14
CA ARG A 185 0.51 0.70 -7.11
C ARG A 185 -0.57 -0.06 -6.36
N LYS A 186 -0.48 -1.40 -6.34
CA LYS A 186 -1.46 -2.22 -5.62
C LYS A 186 -1.48 -1.81 -4.15
N SER A 187 -2.67 -1.48 -3.65
CA SER A 187 -2.88 -1.04 -2.27
C SER A 187 -3.74 -2.07 -1.55
N THR A 188 -3.31 -2.51 -0.37
CA THR A 188 -4.15 -3.28 0.54
C THR A 188 -4.98 -2.38 1.45
N ASP A 189 -4.61 -1.10 1.56
CA ASP A 189 -5.35 -0.10 2.30
C ASP A 189 -6.35 0.58 1.38
N PHE A 190 -7.62 0.38 1.70
CA PHE A 190 -8.70 1.21 1.19
C PHE A 190 -8.99 2.30 2.22
N ASN A 191 -8.13 3.32 2.26
CA ASN A 191 -8.46 4.58 2.91
C ASN A 191 -9.00 5.53 1.84
N SER A 192 -10.12 5.13 1.24
CA SER A 192 -10.86 6.01 0.35
C SER A 192 -11.35 7.18 1.18
N ASN A 193 -10.95 8.38 0.80
CA ASN A 193 -11.77 9.54 1.12
C ASN A 193 -13.09 9.32 0.36
N LEU A 194 -14.06 8.68 1.02
CA LEU A 194 -15.31 8.27 0.39
C LEU A 194 -16.19 9.49 0.03
N ASP A 195 -15.78 10.68 0.44
CA ASP A 195 -16.47 11.95 0.28
C ASP A 195 -16.87 12.24 -1.17
N ASN A 196 -16.07 11.81 -2.16
CA ASN A 196 -16.40 11.99 -3.57
C ASN A 196 -15.70 10.95 -4.46
N TYR A 197 -16.47 10.21 -5.25
CA TYR A 197 -15.95 9.23 -6.20
C TYR A 197 -16.84 9.09 -7.43
N TYR A 198 -16.26 8.54 -8.49
CA TYR A 198 -16.96 8.26 -9.75
C TYR A 198 -17.05 6.75 -9.96
N TYR A 199 -18.24 6.29 -10.26
CA TYR A 199 -18.52 4.91 -10.58
C TYR A 199 -18.77 4.78 -12.07
N LEU A 200 -17.96 3.97 -12.75
CA LEU A 200 -18.03 3.75 -14.20
C LEU A 200 -18.57 2.35 -14.45
N HIS A 201 -19.70 2.30 -15.16
CA HIS A 201 -20.32 1.07 -15.62
C HIS A 201 -20.25 1.01 -17.15
N PHE A 202 -19.50 0.04 -17.66
CA PHE A 202 -19.31 -0.16 -19.10
C PHE A 202 -20.32 -1.17 -19.62
N GLN A 203 -21.23 -0.74 -20.48
CA GLN A 203 -22.28 -1.62 -21.00
C GLN A 203 -21.69 -2.76 -21.85
N ASN A 204 -22.15 -3.99 -21.62
CA ASN A 204 -21.64 -5.23 -22.23
C ASN A 204 -20.19 -5.59 -21.86
N SER A 205 -19.70 -5.06 -20.73
CA SER A 205 -18.45 -5.51 -20.11
C SER A 205 -18.76 -6.47 -18.96
N ASP A 206 -17.96 -7.53 -18.81
CA ASP A 206 -17.94 -8.38 -17.61
C ASP A 206 -17.20 -7.71 -16.44
N ALA A 207 -16.48 -6.61 -16.71
CA ALA A 207 -15.97 -5.72 -15.67
C ALA A 207 -17.15 -5.23 -14.85
N ARG A 208 -17.24 -5.66 -13.58
CA ARG A 208 -18.44 -5.35 -12.81
C ARG A 208 -18.45 -3.88 -12.46
N THR A 209 -17.30 -3.31 -12.08
CA THR A 209 -17.21 -1.94 -11.58
C THR A 209 -15.80 -1.35 -11.65
N ILE A 210 -15.64 -0.16 -12.25
CA ILE A 210 -14.47 0.70 -12.01
C ILE A 210 -14.90 1.87 -11.13
N THR A 211 -14.25 2.05 -9.99
CA THR A 211 -14.50 3.17 -9.08
C THR A 211 -13.28 4.05 -8.99
N ILE A 212 -13.44 5.35 -9.23
CA ILE A 212 -12.35 6.31 -9.30
C ILE A 212 -12.51 7.31 -8.16
N TYR A 213 -11.50 7.35 -7.30
CA TYR A 213 -11.32 8.33 -6.23
C TYR A 213 -10.23 9.32 -6.66
N ASP A 214 -10.06 10.44 -5.95
CA ASP A 214 -9.00 11.41 -6.24
C ASP A 214 -7.60 10.75 -6.34
N LYS A 215 -7.24 9.90 -5.36
CA LYS A 215 -5.92 9.27 -5.26
C LYS A 215 -5.88 7.76 -5.57
N TYR A 216 -7.04 7.15 -5.78
CA TYR A 216 -7.17 5.70 -5.89
C TYR A 216 -8.11 5.30 -7.01
N ILE A 217 -7.93 4.09 -7.51
CA ILE A 217 -8.88 3.42 -8.39
C ILE A 217 -9.15 2.03 -7.84
N SER A 218 -10.41 1.62 -7.89
CA SER A 218 -10.85 0.25 -7.63
C SER A 218 -11.23 -0.38 -8.95
N LEU A 219 -10.69 -1.56 -9.22
CA LEU A 219 -11.15 -2.41 -10.31
C LEU A 219 -11.69 -3.70 -9.68
N ASP A 220 -12.99 -3.90 -9.78
CA ASP A 220 -13.73 -4.93 -9.05
C ASP A 220 -13.43 -4.88 -7.53
N SER A 221 -12.75 -5.89 -6.98
CA SER A 221 -12.41 -6.00 -5.54
C SER A 221 -10.98 -5.58 -5.21
N ASP A 222 -10.17 -5.21 -6.21
CA ASP A 222 -8.79 -4.80 -6.01
C ASP A 222 -8.67 -3.26 -6.01
N TYR A 223 -7.84 -2.76 -5.09
CA TYR A 223 -7.58 -1.33 -4.93
C TYR A 223 -6.16 -0.96 -5.34
N TYR A 224 -6.04 0.18 -6.00
CA TYR A 224 -4.79 0.69 -6.52
C TYR A 224 -4.64 2.16 -6.18
N LYS A 225 -3.47 2.53 -5.66
CA LYS A 225 -3.06 3.92 -5.51
C LYS A 225 -2.53 4.40 -6.85
N ILE A 226 -3.01 5.55 -7.32
CA ILE A 226 -2.56 6.15 -8.57
C ILE A 226 -1.21 6.81 -8.33
N VAL A 227 -0.26 6.57 -9.23
CA VAL A 227 1.06 7.20 -9.20
C VAL A 227 1.01 8.46 -10.07
N GLY A 228 1.26 9.60 -9.43
CA GLY A 228 1.20 10.91 -10.09
C GLY A 228 -0.20 11.52 -10.05
N GLU A 229 -0.54 12.25 -11.11
CA GLU A 229 -1.80 12.98 -11.22
C GLU A 229 -2.93 12.09 -11.75
N ASN A 230 -4.06 12.06 -11.06
CA ASN A 230 -5.26 11.38 -11.54
C ASN A 230 -6.01 12.22 -12.57
N ARG A 231 -5.54 12.19 -13.82
CA ARG A 231 -6.11 12.95 -14.93
C ARG A 231 -7.53 12.55 -15.27
N LEU A 232 -7.89 11.28 -15.09
CA LEU A 232 -9.25 10.80 -15.30
C LEU A 232 -10.21 11.38 -14.27
N TYR A 233 -9.84 11.39 -12.99
CA TYR A 233 -10.67 12.05 -11.97
C TYR A 233 -10.85 13.53 -12.30
N LYS A 234 -9.80 14.24 -12.73
CA LYS A 234 -9.91 15.65 -13.17
C LYS A 234 -10.80 15.84 -14.39
N LEU A 235 -10.74 14.92 -15.36
CA LEU A 235 -11.62 14.92 -16.53
C LEU A 235 -13.09 14.74 -16.10
N LEU A 236 -13.36 13.82 -15.18
CA LEU A 236 -14.70 13.57 -14.65
C LEU A 236 -15.19 14.71 -13.74
N ASP A 237 -14.28 15.37 -13.03
CA ASP A 237 -14.62 16.50 -12.17
C ASP A 237 -14.88 17.78 -12.97
N SER A 238 -14.41 17.83 -14.22
CA SER A 238 -14.60 18.98 -15.10
C SER A 238 -16.07 19.30 -15.38
N HIS A 239 -16.35 20.57 -15.60
CA HIS A 239 -17.69 21.07 -15.95
C HIS A 239 -18.01 20.91 -17.45
N ASP A 240 -17.10 20.31 -18.21
CA ASP A 240 -17.22 20.16 -19.66
C ASP A 240 -18.09 18.96 -20.08
N LEU A 241 -18.54 18.17 -19.10
CA LEU A 241 -19.44 17.03 -19.30
C LEU A 241 -20.88 17.44 -19.03
N ASP A 242 -21.79 16.97 -19.87
CA ASP A 242 -23.24 17.24 -19.78
C ASP A 242 -23.88 16.38 -18.69
N TRP A 243 -23.66 16.79 -17.43
CA TRP A 243 -24.12 16.08 -16.25
C TRP A 243 -25.62 16.25 -16.01
N ASP A 244 -26.31 15.14 -15.75
CA ASP A 244 -27.66 15.12 -15.23
C ASP A 244 -27.64 15.17 -13.70
N TYR A 245 -28.42 16.08 -13.11
CA TYR A 245 -28.52 16.28 -11.67
C TYR A 245 -29.83 15.70 -11.12
N PRO A 246 -29.77 14.65 -10.28
CA PRO A 246 -30.98 14.05 -9.70
C PRO A 246 -31.78 15.08 -8.90
N GLY A 247 -33.02 15.34 -9.33
CA GLY A 247 -33.94 16.25 -8.61
C GLY A 247 -34.11 17.64 -9.23
N GLU A 248 -33.32 18.01 -10.24
CA GLU A 248 -33.60 19.18 -11.07
C GLU A 248 -34.54 18.78 -12.21
N SER A 249 -35.77 19.31 -12.20
CA SER A 249 -36.69 19.13 -13.33
C SER A 249 -36.14 19.88 -14.55
N LYS A 250 -35.88 19.16 -15.65
CA LYS A 250 -35.57 19.78 -16.94
C LYS A 250 -36.79 20.60 -17.39
N GLU A 251 -36.74 21.92 -17.23
CA GLU A 251 -37.73 22.87 -17.77
C GLU A 251 -37.62 22.98 -19.30
#